data_AF-A0A7S3IQW9-F1
#
_entry.id   AF-A0A7S3IQW9-F1
#
_cell.length_a   1.000
_cell.length_b   1.000
_cell.length_c   1.000
_cell.angle_alpha   90.00
_cell.angle_beta   90.00
_cell.angle_gamma   90.00
#
_symmetry.space_group_name_H-M   'P 1'
#
loop_
_entity.id
_entity.type
_entity.pdbx_description
1 polymer ?
#
loop_
_entity_poly.entity_id
_entity_poly.type
_entity_poly.pdbx_seq_one_letter_code
_entity_poly.pdbx_strand_id
1 'polypeptide(L)'
;MIGTDFFWGAGNDFETIRKNSDFKCRFTSSNDPTKVIITEAIMEANPMGQFKKDKLPDQVRCQTPKWQSVDQAVLDFSINGQDYLGNFAFNFVDSLEIYKITPLSGPIGGDTRVKVYGAGFTSSNPKEAPLFIKFGTASSQRLDKADVTDQSWSSDDFYDELNIPKPLLRQAELSDKILAEGQTLKKYSAALSPDVHRIYNYDTPDTENFGGPVFVQVGERIPIKIIEHNPSVGGYKSAKTDDIEVAFPDSSALEFYFYREPFVKKIEPSSGLTSGGTNLELTGAWFDLKPEYGVFPFCKIGNKVIRAKYVTSNRIICKTPASEDTGSPSAISVSLNGQDFHDTGFTFSYYQKPIVVDLQPRSGSIEGGTEIWLKGEKFSNITHGMKTVRCRFRQIPGENATFDEDTAPTKFIPAYFIDNTTMKCASPSGWIGGDQ
;
A
#
# COMPACT_ATOMS: atom_id res chain seq x y z
N MET A 1 -33.98 13.14 3.97
CA MET A 1 -35.33 12.71 3.59
C MET A 1 -36.26 13.04 4.75
N ILE A 2 -37.43 13.58 4.46
CA ILE A 2 -38.44 13.91 5.46
C ILE A 2 -39.68 13.10 5.08
N GLY A 3 -40.14 12.22 5.97
CA GLY A 3 -41.44 11.55 5.83
C GLY A 3 -42.53 12.49 6.35
N THR A 4 -43.59 12.66 5.58
CA THR A 4 -44.68 13.60 5.89
C THR A 4 -46.00 12.87 5.77
N ASP A 5 -46.81 12.90 6.83
CA ASP A 5 -48.16 12.32 6.85
C ASP A 5 -49.11 13.18 5.99
N PHE A 6 -49.14 12.92 4.68
CA PHE A 6 -50.09 13.55 3.78
C PHE A 6 -51.44 12.83 3.82
N PHE A 7 -52.49 13.53 4.24
CA PHE A 7 -53.88 13.08 4.06
C PHE A 7 -54.40 13.53 2.70
N TRP A 8 -54.53 12.58 1.77
CA TRP A 8 -55.01 12.85 0.43
C TRP A 8 -56.55 12.81 0.37
N GLY A 9 -57.17 13.96 0.07
CA GLY A 9 -58.60 14.02 -0.21
C GLY A 9 -58.99 13.19 -1.44
N ALA A 10 -60.23 12.68 -1.46
CA ALA A 10 -60.75 11.88 -2.58
C ALA A 10 -60.72 12.69 -3.89
N GLY A 11 -60.10 12.13 -4.94
CA GLY A 11 -60.00 12.74 -6.27
C GLY A 11 -58.64 13.33 -6.63
N ASN A 12 -57.67 13.33 -5.72
CA ASN A 12 -56.29 13.73 -6.03
C ASN A 12 -55.51 12.55 -6.62
N ASP A 13 -55.03 12.69 -7.87
CA ASP A 13 -54.09 11.75 -8.49
C ASP A 13 -52.67 12.36 -8.59
N PHE A 14 -51.67 11.48 -8.74
CA PHE A 14 -50.25 11.86 -8.81
C PHE A 14 -49.95 12.85 -9.95
N GLU A 15 -50.58 12.66 -11.12
CA GLU A 15 -50.34 13.49 -12.31
C GLU A 15 -50.85 14.93 -12.13
N THR A 16 -52.03 15.08 -11.52
CA THR A 16 -52.62 16.39 -11.21
C THR A 16 -51.75 17.14 -10.20
N ILE A 17 -51.24 16.45 -9.19
CA ILE A 17 -50.34 17.02 -8.18
C ILE A 17 -49.03 17.43 -8.82
N ARG A 18 -48.38 16.55 -9.58
CA ARG A 18 -47.12 16.87 -10.27
C ARG A 18 -47.25 18.07 -11.20
N LYS A 19 -48.40 18.22 -11.87
CA LYS A 19 -48.64 19.29 -12.83
C LYS A 19 -48.96 20.64 -12.18
N ASN A 20 -49.62 20.64 -11.02
CA ASN A 20 -50.17 21.85 -10.40
C ASN A 20 -49.44 22.25 -9.10
N SER A 21 -48.42 21.51 -8.67
CA SER A 21 -47.64 21.81 -7.46
C SER A 21 -46.30 22.43 -7.83
N ASP A 22 -45.84 23.36 -7.01
CA ASP A 22 -44.51 23.98 -7.08
C ASP A 22 -43.71 23.54 -5.85
N PHE A 23 -43.16 22.32 -5.93
CA PHE A 23 -42.46 21.73 -4.80
C PHE A 23 -41.10 22.40 -4.59
N LYS A 24 -40.92 23.04 -3.44
CA LYS A 24 -39.68 23.73 -3.07
C LYS A 24 -39.16 23.24 -1.73
N CYS A 25 -37.85 23.29 -1.54
CA CYS A 25 -37.23 23.17 -0.22
C CYS A 25 -36.51 24.46 0.12
N ARG A 26 -36.70 24.95 1.35
CA ARG A 26 -36.09 26.17 1.87
C ARG A 26 -35.12 25.82 2.98
N PHE A 27 -33.89 26.30 2.83
CA PHE A 27 -32.82 26.18 3.80
C PHE A 27 -32.55 27.57 4.39
N THR A 28 -32.78 27.72 5.68
CA THR A 28 -32.54 28.97 6.43
C THR A 28 -31.43 28.75 7.43
N SER A 29 -30.36 29.54 7.42
CA SER A 29 -29.29 29.41 8.42
C SER A 29 -29.84 29.66 9.82
N SER A 30 -29.44 28.81 10.77
CA SER A 30 -29.76 28.97 12.20
C SER A 30 -28.92 30.07 12.83
N ASN A 31 -27.75 30.37 12.25
CA ASN A 31 -26.83 31.40 12.72
C ASN A 31 -27.13 32.77 12.10
N ASP A 32 -27.62 32.80 10.87
CA ASP A 32 -28.03 34.02 10.16
C ASP A 32 -29.39 33.84 9.46
N PRO A 33 -30.51 34.20 10.10
CA PRO A 33 -31.84 34.05 9.53
C PRO A 33 -32.07 34.79 8.21
N THR A 34 -31.19 35.71 7.81
CA THR A 34 -31.27 36.39 6.51
C THR A 34 -30.72 35.54 5.37
N LYS A 35 -29.90 34.53 5.68
CA LYS A 35 -29.35 33.57 4.71
C LYS A 35 -30.36 32.46 4.43
N VAL A 36 -31.16 32.67 3.39
CA VAL A 36 -32.19 31.75 2.92
C VAL A 36 -31.91 31.33 1.49
N ILE A 37 -31.91 30.03 1.21
CA ILE A 37 -31.80 29.49 -0.15
C ILE A 37 -32.97 28.54 -0.40
N ILE A 38 -33.64 28.71 -1.54
CA ILE A 38 -34.75 27.87 -1.98
C ILE A 38 -34.29 27.03 -3.17
N THR A 39 -34.55 25.72 -3.13
CA THR A 39 -34.21 24.76 -4.18
C THR A 39 -35.45 23.99 -4.65
N GLU A 40 -35.34 23.38 -5.82
CA GLU A 40 -36.37 22.48 -6.34
C GLU A 40 -36.49 21.21 -5.50
N ALA A 41 -37.70 20.70 -5.40
CA ALA A 41 -38.02 19.45 -4.73
C ALA A 41 -38.86 18.53 -5.62
N ILE A 42 -38.72 17.22 -5.41
CA ILE A 42 -39.47 16.20 -6.14
C ILE A 42 -40.18 15.30 -5.14
N MET A 43 -41.47 15.09 -5.35
CA MET A 43 -42.27 14.11 -4.60
C MET A 43 -42.14 12.72 -5.20
N GLU A 44 -41.81 11.73 -4.36
CA GLU A 44 -41.61 10.33 -4.75
C GLU A 44 -42.39 9.38 -3.83
N ALA A 45 -42.59 8.14 -4.28
CA ALA A 45 -43.24 7.09 -3.51
C ALA A 45 -42.21 6.01 -3.10
N ASN A 46 -42.38 5.41 -1.92
CA ASN A 46 -41.52 4.32 -1.45
C ASN A 46 -41.66 3.00 -2.28
N PRO A 47 -40.56 2.35 -2.72
CA PRO A 47 -39.15 2.74 -2.56
C PRO A 47 -38.65 3.70 -3.63
N MET A 48 -37.70 4.56 -3.22
CA MET A 48 -37.14 5.59 -4.11
C MET A 48 -36.65 5.01 -5.43
N GLY A 49 -36.92 5.71 -6.53
CA GLY A 49 -36.53 5.28 -7.87
C GLY A 49 -37.34 4.10 -8.45
N GLN A 50 -38.23 3.45 -7.68
CA GLN A 50 -39.17 2.47 -8.23
C GLN A 50 -40.51 3.15 -8.56
N PHE A 51 -40.65 3.49 -9.84
CA PHE A 51 -41.88 4.07 -10.38
C PHE A 51 -43.08 3.13 -10.20
N LYS A 52 -44.05 3.52 -9.37
CA LYS A 52 -45.38 2.88 -9.31
C LYS A 52 -46.45 3.94 -9.52
N LYS A 53 -47.06 3.93 -10.70
CA LYS A 53 -48.09 4.88 -11.15
C LYS A 53 -49.33 4.91 -10.24
N ASP A 54 -49.52 3.86 -9.43
CA ASP A 54 -50.71 3.65 -8.60
C ASP A 54 -50.49 4.00 -7.11
N LYS A 55 -49.31 4.50 -6.74
CA LYS A 55 -49.01 4.93 -5.36
C LYS A 55 -48.96 6.45 -5.26
N LEU A 56 -49.68 7.00 -4.28
CA LEU A 56 -49.55 8.40 -3.90
C LEU A 56 -48.15 8.62 -3.30
N PRO A 57 -47.50 9.76 -3.61
CA PRO A 57 -46.18 10.08 -3.11
C PRO A 57 -46.24 10.31 -1.59
N ASP A 58 -45.27 9.75 -0.88
CA ASP A 58 -45.16 9.82 0.59
C ASP A 58 -43.80 10.40 1.04
N GLN A 59 -42.96 10.84 0.09
CA GLN A 59 -41.61 11.33 0.35
C GLN A 59 -41.29 12.57 -0.48
N VAL A 60 -40.50 13.48 0.08
CA VAL A 60 -39.95 14.66 -0.61
C VAL A 60 -38.43 14.52 -0.72
N ARG A 61 -37.92 14.62 -1.96
CA ARG A 61 -36.49 14.70 -2.29
C ARG A 61 -36.13 16.15 -2.64
N CYS A 62 -35.44 16.81 -1.72
CA CYS A 62 -34.88 18.16 -1.92
C CYS A 62 -33.52 18.09 -2.61
N GLN A 63 -33.25 19.00 -3.55
CA GLN A 63 -31.87 19.26 -3.98
C GLN A 63 -31.16 20.14 -2.94
N THR A 64 -30.01 19.71 -2.43
CA THR A 64 -29.23 20.53 -1.48
C THR A 64 -28.55 21.69 -2.21
N PRO A 65 -28.61 22.94 -1.69
CA PRO A 65 -27.91 24.07 -2.28
C PRO A 65 -26.41 24.05 -1.98
N LYS A 66 -25.63 24.82 -2.72
CA LYS A 66 -24.25 25.15 -2.32
C LYS A 66 -24.29 26.02 -1.06
N TRP A 67 -23.55 25.64 -0.03
CA TRP A 67 -23.44 26.37 1.24
C TRP A 67 -21.98 26.74 1.50
N GLN A 68 -21.70 28.01 1.80
CA GLN A 68 -20.33 28.55 1.79
C GLN A 68 -19.43 28.05 2.93
N SER A 69 -19.99 27.53 4.03
CA SER A 69 -19.26 27.11 5.23
C SER A 69 -20.06 26.07 5.99
N VAL A 70 -19.45 25.39 6.95
CA VAL A 70 -20.18 24.57 7.93
C VAL A 70 -21.24 25.43 8.62
N ASP A 71 -22.46 24.90 8.72
CA ASP A 71 -23.60 25.63 9.27
C ASP A 71 -24.75 24.68 9.62
N GLN A 72 -25.58 25.08 10.57
CA GLN A 72 -26.85 24.40 10.82
C GLN A 72 -27.96 25.21 10.16
N ALA A 73 -28.75 24.58 9.29
CA ALA A 73 -29.90 25.18 8.65
C ALA A 73 -31.20 24.52 9.12
N VAL A 74 -32.27 25.29 9.13
CA VAL A 74 -33.64 24.80 9.18
C VAL A 74 -34.09 24.51 7.76
N LEU A 75 -34.49 23.26 7.52
CA LEU A 75 -35.09 22.78 6.28
C LEU A 75 -36.61 22.73 6.44
N ASP A 76 -37.29 23.49 5.58
CA ASP A 76 -38.73 23.44 5.36
C ASP A 76 -39.02 23.06 3.91
N PHE A 77 -40.20 22.55 3.62
CA PHE A 77 -40.63 22.25 2.25
C PHE A 77 -41.98 22.92 1.95
N SER A 78 -42.21 23.26 0.69
CA SER A 78 -43.46 23.83 0.21
C SER A 78 -44.03 22.97 -0.91
N ILE A 79 -45.36 22.89 -0.97
CA ILE A 79 -46.10 22.21 -2.05
C ILE A 79 -46.50 23.21 -3.14
N ASN A 80 -46.70 24.48 -2.78
CA ASN A 80 -47.19 25.54 -3.66
C ASN A 80 -46.19 26.68 -3.86
N GLY A 81 -44.93 26.47 -3.46
CA GLY A 81 -43.84 27.45 -3.52
C GLY A 81 -43.93 28.59 -2.50
N GLN A 82 -45.02 28.71 -1.75
CA GLN A 82 -45.31 29.85 -0.87
C GLN A 82 -45.45 29.45 0.60
N ASP A 83 -46.22 28.39 0.87
CA ASP A 83 -46.47 27.90 2.22
C ASP A 83 -45.43 26.84 2.55
N TYR A 84 -44.52 27.18 3.46
CA TYR A 84 -43.45 26.29 3.90
C TYR A 84 -43.85 25.61 5.20
N LEU A 85 -43.73 24.29 5.19
CA LEU A 85 -44.07 23.39 6.28
C LEU A 85 -42.83 22.60 6.68
N GLY A 86 -42.74 22.29 7.97
CA GLY A 86 -41.57 21.62 8.55
C GLY A 86 -40.89 22.48 9.60
N ASN A 87 -39.73 21.99 10.04
CA ASN A 87 -38.72 22.68 10.85
C ASN A 87 -37.58 21.67 11.11
N PHE A 88 -37.01 21.13 10.03
CA PHE A 88 -36.08 20.01 10.16
C PHE A 88 -34.66 20.52 10.26
N ALA A 89 -33.92 20.12 11.30
CA ALA A 89 -32.51 20.46 11.40
C ALA A 89 -31.71 19.76 10.29
N PHE A 90 -31.02 20.55 9.48
CA PHE A 90 -30.10 20.11 8.43
C PHE A 90 -28.71 20.68 8.71
N ASN A 91 -27.67 19.85 8.60
CA ASN A 91 -26.31 20.32 8.87
C ASN A 91 -25.52 20.32 7.56
N PHE A 92 -25.02 21.49 7.18
CA PHE A 92 -24.00 21.62 6.17
C PHE A 92 -22.66 21.33 6.83
N VAL A 93 -21.95 20.37 6.29
CA VAL A 93 -20.71 19.82 6.81
C VAL A 93 -19.59 20.07 5.80
N ASP A 94 -18.33 19.98 6.23
CA ASP A 94 -17.21 20.09 5.30
C ASP A 94 -17.32 19.04 4.18
N SER A 95 -16.93 19.41 2.97
CA SER A 95 -16.86 18.47 1.87
C SER A 95 -15.79 17.42 2.14
N LEU A 96 -16.13 16.17 1.83
CA LEU A 96 -15.18 15.07 1.85
C LEU A 96 -14.16 15.28 0.72
N GLU A 97 -12.92 15.58 1.07
CA GLU A 97 -11.81 15.74 0.14
C GLU A 97 -10.72 14.72 0.45
N ILE A 98 -10.14 14.12 -0.58
CA ILE A 98 -9.03 13.19 -0.44
C ILE A 98 -7.79 13.84 -1.05
N TYR A 99 -6.70 13.86 -0.29
CA TYR A 99 -5.44 14.45 -0.69
C TYR A 99 -4.41 13.38 -1.08
N LYS A 100 -4.34 12.28 -0.34
CA LYS A 100 -3.31 11.24 -0.53
C LYS A 100 -3.75 9.89 0.02
N ILE A 101 -3.23 8.82 -0.59
CA ILE A 101 -3.29 7.45 -0.06
C ILE A 101 -1.87 6.90 0.14
N THR A 102 -1.70 6.05 1.15
CA THR A 102 -0.43 5.36 1.39
C THR A 102 -0.66 3.89 1.72
N PRO A 103 0.17 2.96 1.21
CA PRO A 103 1.10 3.20 0.10
C PRO A 103 0.34 3.64 -1.17
N LEU A 104 1.06 4.16 -2.16
CA LEU A 104 0.48 4.54 -3.46
C LEU A 104 0.24 3.33 -4.37
N SER A 105 0.69 2.14 -3.94
CA SER A 105 0.66 0.93 -4.73
C SER A 105 0.61 -0.33 -3.88
N GLY A 106 0.18 -1.44 -4.50
CA GLY A 106 0.05 -2.75 -3.87
C GLY A 106 -0.02 -3.89 -4.90
N PRO A 107 0.21 -5.16 -4.51
CA PRO A 107 0.09 -6.28 -5.42
C PRO A 107 -1.36 -6.48 -5.91
N ILE A 108 -1.51 -7.06 -7.11
CA ILE A 108 -2.80 -7.47 -7.67
C ILE A 108 -3.52 -8.53 -6.80
N GLY A 109 -2.81 -9.23 -5.91
CA GLY A 109 -3.42 -10.09 -4.89
C GLY A 109 -4.26 -9.31 -3.87
N GLY A 110 -4.06 -7.99 -3.79
CA GLY A 110 -4.71 -7.11 -2.82
C GLY A 110 -4.16 -7.32 -1.41
N ASP A 111 -5.00 -6.97 -0.44
CA ASP A 111 -4.74 -6.98 1.00
C ASP A 111 -3.69 -5.96 1.48
N THR A 112 -3.30 -5.01 0.60
CA THR A 112 -2.39 -3.91 0.94
C THR A 112 -3.06 -3.00 1.95
N ARG A 113 -2.43 -2.80 3.11
CA ARG A 113 -2.99 -1.93 4.15
C ARG A 113 -2.79 -0.47 3.78
N VAL A 114 -3.90 0.25 3.63
CA VAL A 114 -3.89 1.65 3.19
C VAL A 114 -4.30 2.61 4.30
N LYS A 115 -3.77 3.83 4.23
CA LYS A 115 -4.23 4.98 5.01
C LYS A 115 -4.52 6.16 4.09
N VAL A 116 -5.58 6.89 4.39
CA VAL A 116 -6.10 7.98 3.55
C VAL A 116 -5.98 9.32 4.28
N TYR A 117 -5.45 10.32 3.58
CA TYR A 117 -5.28 11.68 4.08
C TYR A 117 -6.21 12.61 3.30
N GLY A 118 -6.83 13.55 3.99
CA GLY A 118 -7.97 14.29 3.44
C GLY A 118 -8.58 15.27 4.42
N ALA A 119 -9.76 15.77 4.07
CA ALA A 119 -10.59 16.61 4.91
C ALA A 119 -12.04 16.10 4.91
N GLY A 120 -12.77 16.33 5.99
CA GLY A 120 -14.20 16.05 6.07
C GLY A 120 -14.56 14.63 6.52
N PHE A 121 -13.58 13.79 6.88
CA PHE A 121 -13.82 12.42 7.33
C PHE A 121 -14.60 12.32 8.66
N THR A 122 -14.52 13.36 9.49
CA THR A 122 -15.19 13.44 10.79
C THR A 122 -16.42 14.36 10.78
N SER A 123 -16.72 14.95 9.64
CA SER A 123 -17.74 15.98 9.49
C SER A 123 -19.16 15.41 9.33
N SER A 124 -19.32 14.08 9.20
CA SER A 124 -20.62 13.39 9.09
C SER A 124 -21.64 13.80 10.15
N ASN A 125 -22.92 13.76 9.79
CA ASN A 125 -24.02 13.71 10.76
C ASN A 125 -25.00 12.57 10.44
N PRO A 126 -25.12 11.53 11.29
CA PRO A 126 -24.45 11.35 12.59
C PRO A 126 -22.95 11.12 12.45
N LYS A 127 -22.14 11.64 13.40
CA LYS A 127 -20.65 11.51 13.38
C LYS A 127 -20.14 10.06 13.33
N GLU A 128 -20.99 9.10 13.66
CA GLU A 128 -20.72 7.66 13.63
C GLU A 128 -20.91 7.03 12.24
N ALA A 129 -21.32 7.82 11.23
CA ALA A 129 -21.53 7.31 9.89
C ALA A 129 -20.27 6.56 9.38
N PRO A 130 -20.44 5.32 8.88
CA PRO A 130 -19.33 4.54 8.37
C PRO A 130 -18.78 5.15 7.08
N LEU A 131 -17.45 5.23 7.02
CA LEU A 131 -16.72 5.54 5.78
C LEU A 131 -16.54 4.27 4.96
N PHE A 132 -16.57 4.44 3.64
CA PHE A 132 -16.28 3.39 2.68
C PHE A 132 -15.26 3.88 1.69
N ILE A 133 -14.37 2.98 1.27
CA ILE A 133 -13.41 3.19 0.20
C ILE A 133 -13.67 2.22 -0.93
N LYS A 134 -13.48 2.67 -2.16
CA LYS A 134 -13.61 1.87 -3.38
C LYS A 134 -12.43 2.15 -4.30
N PHE A 135 -11.88 1.08 -4.85
CA PHE A 135 -10.79 1.10 -5.83
C PHE A 135 -11.35 0.69 -7.19
N GLY A 136 -11.36 1.62 -8.16
CA GLY A 136 -11.93 1.38 -9.48
C GLY A 136 -13.39 0.94 -9.42
N THR A 137 -13.69 -0.24 -9.95
CA THR A 137 -15.04 -0.83 -10.02
C THR A 137 -15.33 -1.88 -8.93
N ALA A 138 -14.41 -2.05 -7.98
CA ALA A 138 -14.54 -3.03 -6.89
C ALA A 138 -15.74 -2.76 -5.97
N SER A 139 -16.15 -3.75 -5.17
CA SER A 139 -17.13 -3.51 -4.11
C SER A 139 -16.57 -2.53 -3.07
N SER A 140 -17.42 -1.64 -2.56
CA SER A 140 -17.07 -0.72 -1.48
C SER A 140 -16.64 -1.49 -0.23
N GLN A 141 -15.53 -1.09 0.37
CA GLN A 141 -15.03 -1.67 1.59
C GLN A 141 -15.17 -0.67 2.72
N ARG A 142 -15.46 -1.14 3.93
CA ARG A 142 -15.53 -0.26 5.09
C ARG A 142 -14.12 0.26 5.38
N LEU A 143 -14.00 1.58 5.50
CA LEU A 143 -12.79 2.28 5.90
C LEU A 143 -12.93 2.64 7.39
N ASP A 144 -12.00 2.19 8.22
CA ASP A 144 -12.00 2.57 9.64
C ASP A 144 -11.63 4.06 9.77
N LYS A 145 -12.29 4.79 10.67
CA LYS A 145 -11.95 6.19 10.96
C LYS A 145 -10.56 6.34 11.61
N ALA A 146 -9.98 5.25 12.13
CA ALA A 146 -8.58 5.23 12.55
C ALA A 146 -7.59 5.23 11.37
N ASP A 147 -8.02 4.82 10.18
CA ASP A 147 -7.20 4.72 8.97
C ASP A 147 -7.29 5.97 8.09
N VAL A 148 -7.84 7.05 8.64
CA VAL A 148 -7.95 8.35 7.97
C VAL A 148 -7.33 9.45 8.82
N THR A 149 -6.80 10.47 8.17
CA THR A 149 -6.27 11.66 8.84
C THR A 149 -6.92 12.91 8.25
N ASP A 150 -7.60 13.67 9.12
CA ASP A 150 -8.47 14.80 8.79
C ASP A 150 -7.72 16.14 9.01
N GLN A 151 -7.70 17.00 7.97
CA GLN A 151 -7.25 18.40 7.95
C GLN A 151 -5.82 18.74 8.45
N SER A 152 -5.03 17.78 8.90
CA SER A 152 -3.63 17.98 9.27
C SER A 152 -2.80 16.80 8.83
N TRP A 153 -2.21 16.91 7.64
CA TRP A 153 -1.21 15.96 7.20
C TRP A 153 0.04 16.71 6.80
N SER A 154 1.14 16.37 7.45
CA SER A 154 2.46 16.66 6.93
C SER A 154 2.94 15.45 6.13
N SER A 155 3.84 15.65 5.18
CA SER A 155 4.57 14.56 4.52
C SER A 155 5.24 13.62 5.53
N ASP A 156 5.51 14.09 6.75
CA ASP A 156 6.25 13.39 7.80
C ASP A 156 5.42 12.32 8.52
N ASP A 157 4.13 12.56 8.77
CA ASP A 157 3.21 11.59 9.40
C ASP A 157 3.06 10.31 8.57
N PHE A 158 3.27 10.43 7.26
CA PHE A 158 3.19 9.37 6.25
C PHE A 158 4.34 8.34 6.32
N TYR A 159 5.54 8.73 6.75
CA TYR A 159 6.70 7.83 6.78
C TYR A 159 6.78 6.98 8.05
N ASP A 160 6.15 7.43 9.12
CA ASP A 160 6.16 6.78 10.42
C ASP A 160 5.36 5.46 10.44
N GLU A 161 4.40 5.30 9.55
CA GLU A 161 3.49 4.15 9.51
C GLU A 161 3.93 3.03 8.57
N LEU A 162 4.83 3.30 7.63
CA LEU A 162 5.27 2.32 6.63
C LEU A 162 6.25 1.27 7.19
N ASN A 163 6.71 1.41 8.43
CA ASN A 163 7.65 0.49 9.09
C ASN A 163 8.95 0.24 8.28
N ILE A 164 9.27 1.17 7.38
CA ILE A 164 10.53 1.22 6.62
C ILE A 164 11.54 2.00 7.47
N PRO A 165 12.81 1.57 7.57
CA PRO A 165 13.78 2.23 8.43
C PRO A 165 13.94 3.73 8.08
N LYS A 166 13.50 4.60 9.00
CA LYS A 166 13.61 6.07 8.91
C LYS A 166 14.99 6.59 8.43
N PRO A 167 16.15 5.99 8.75
CA PRO A 167 17.46 6.48 8.29
C PRO A 167 17.72 6.37 6.77
N LEU A 168 17.08 5.44 6.05
CA LEU A 168 17.23 5.31 4.58
C LEU A 168 16.41 6.36 3.82
N LEU A 169 15.32 6.83 4.43
CA LEU A 169 14.52 7.96 3.95
C LEU A 169 15.08 9.31 4.47
N ARG A 170 15.61 9.36 5.69
CA ARG A 170 16.33 10.52 6.25
C ARG A 170 17.78 10.68 5.79
N GLN A 171 18.42 9.74 5.10
CA GLN A 171 19.64 10.08 4.35
C GLN A 171 19.30 10.78 3.03
N ALA A 172 18.04 10.70 2.59
CA ALA A 172 17.50 11.53 1.54
C ALA A 172 17.03 12.91 2.06
N GLU A 173 16.72 13.10 3.35
CA GLU A 173 16.21 14.41 3.85
C GLU A 173 16.65 14.92 5.26
N LEU A 174 17.44 14.20 6.06
CA LEU A 174 18.10 14.57 7.34
C LEU A 174 17.26 15.47 8.30
N SER A 175 16.53 14.97 9.31
CA SER A 175 17.04 14.67 10.67
C SER A 175 15.89 14.37 11.69
N ASP A 176 16.13 13.41 12.62
CA ASP A 176 15.60 13.13 13.99
C ASP A 176 14.09 13.04 14.36
N LYS A 177 13.48 11.99 15.00
CA LYS A 177 13.91 10.93 15.95
C LYS A 177 13.03 9.63 15.90
N ILE A 178 13.27 8.68 16.83
CA ILE A 178 12.92 7.22 16.89
C ILE A 178 11.76 6.88 17.89
N LEU A 179 11.01 5.78 17.67
CA LEU A 179 10.06 5.13 18.62
C LEU A 179 10.34 3.61 18.79
N ALA A 180 9.89 3.02 19.92
CA ALA A 180 10.41 1.80 20.56
C ALA A 180 9.61 0.48 20.36
N GLU A 181 10.26 -0.64 20.70
CA GLU A 181 9.86 -2.04 20.47
C GLU A 181 8.72 -2.53 21.40
N GLY A 182 7.67 -3.14 20.83
CA GLY A 182 6.62 -3.85 21.59
C GLY A 182 5.16 -3.44 21.36
N GLN A 183 4.83 -2.56 20.40
CA GLN A 183 3.43 -2.24 20.10
C GLN A 183 2.81 -3.21 19.09
N THR A 184 1.68 -3.82 19.47
CA THR A 184 0.81 -4.61 18.60
C THR A 184 0.03 -3.69 17.65
N LEU A 185 0.21 -3.88 16.34
CA LEU A 185 -0.48 -3.14 15.28
C LEU A 185 -1.97 -3.53 15.25
N LYS A 186 -2.88 -2.54 15.40
CA LYS A 186 -4.33 -2.70 15.23
C LYS A 186 -4.67 -2.97 13.75
N LYS A 187 -5.86 -3.52 13.46
CA LYS A 187 -6.31 -3.83 12.09
C LYS A 187 -6.56 -2.53 11.30
N TYR A 188 -6.04 -2.48 10.08
CA TYR A 188 -6.18 -1.38 9.11
C TYR A 188 -7.00 -1.86 7.90
N SER A 189 -7.53 -0.93 7.11
CA SER A 189 -8.31 -1.16 5.89
C SER A 189 -7.42 -1.62 4.73
N ALA A 190 -7.89 -2.59 3.94
CA ALA A 190 -7.09 -3.27 2.93
C ALA A 190 -7.54 -2.94 1.50
N ALA A 191 -6.63 -2.50 0.63
CA ALA A 191 -6.89 -2.32 -0.78
C ALA A 191 -7.01 -3.70 -1.45
N LEU A 192 -8.15 -3.95 -2.08
CA LEU A 192 -8.36 -5.15 -2.90
C LEU A 192 -8.29 -4.74 -4.36
N SER A 193 -7.54 -5.51 -5.15
CA SER A 193 -7.54 -5.34 -6.61
C SER A 193 -8.97 -5.51 -7.13
N PRO A 194 -9.42 -4.69 -8.09
CA PRO A 194 -10.64 -4.96 -8.83
C PRO A 194 -10.62 -6.38 -9.44
N ASP A 195 -11.76 -7.04 -9.42
CA ASP A 195 -11.93 -8.38 -9.98
C ASP A 195 -11.91 -8.30 -11.52
N VAL A 196 -10.74 -8.55 -12.11
CA VAL A 196 -10.47 -8.36 -13.55
C VAL A 196 -11.34 -9.28 -14.43
N HIS A 197 -11.97 -10.31 -13.87
CA HIS A 197 -12.81 -11.25 -14.62
C HIS A 197 -14.26 -10.81 -14.89
N ARG A 198 -14.74 -9.71 -14.32
CA ARG A 198 -16.17 -9.34 -14.41
C ARG A 198 -16.49 -8.05 -15.16
N ILE A 199 -15.49 -7.34 -15.67
CA ILE A 199 -15.63 -5.90 -15.93
C ILE A 199 -15.19 -5.56 -17.38
N TYR A 200 -16.16 -5.73 -18.27
CA TYR A 200 -16.37 -5.10 -19.59
C TYR A 200 -15.88 -5.73 -20.90
N ASN A 201 -16.88 -5.94 -21.78
CA ASN A 201 -16.90 -6.09 -23.24
C ASN A 201 -16.60 -4.75 -23.96
N TYR A 202 -15.48 -4.08 -23.68
CA TYR A 202 -15.05 -2.96 -24.53
C TYR A 202 -13.58 -3.12 -24.91
N ASP A 203 -13.35 -3.20 -26.23
CA ASP A 203 -12.06 -3.19 -26.91
C ASP A 203 -11.23 -1.95 -26.50
N THR A 204 -10.52 -2.06 -25.38
CA THR A 204 -9.38 -1.19 -25.06
C THR A 204 -8.14 -2.08 -25.00
N PRO A 205 -7.14 -1.87 -25.87
CA PRO A 205 -6.06 -2.82 -26.09
C PRO A 205 -4.93 -2.71 -25.06
N ASP A 206 -5.23 -2.77 -23.75
CA ASP A 206 -4.16 -2.83 -22.73
C ASP A 206 -4.55 -3.38 -21.33
N THR A 207 -5.77 -3.87 -21.10
CA THR A 207 -6.23 -4.26 -19.74
C THR A 207 -6.13 -5.74 -19.40
N GLU A 208 -5.57 -6.57 -20.28
CA GLU A 208 -5.29 -7.96 -19.96
C GLU A 208 -3.89 -8.10 -19.31
N ASN A 209 -3.87 -8.06 -17.97
CA ASN A 209 -2.79 -8.54 -17.10
C ASN A 209 -1.68 -7.58 -16.63
N PHE A 210 -1.85 -6.26 -16.62
CA PHE A 210 -0.89 -5.38 -15.94
C PHE A 210 -1.63 -4.52 -14.94
N GLY A 211 -1.27 -4.63 -13.66
CA GLY A 211 -1.77 -3.68 -12.67
C GLY A 211 -1.40 -2.25 -13.10
N GLY A 212 -2.30 -1.32 -12.79
CA GLY A 212 -2.24 0.07 -13.22
C GLY A 212 -3.00 0.97 -12.25
N PRO A 213 -3.05 2.28 -12.51
CA PRO A 213 -3.74 3.22 -11.65
C PRO A 213 -5.24 2.95 -11.65
N VAL A 214 -5.85 2.96 -10.47
CA VAL A 214 -7.31 2.98 -10.33
C VAL A 214 -7.73 4.14 -9.46
N PHE A 215 -8.85 4.76 -9.82
CA PHE A 215 -9.41 5.85 -9.03
C PHE A 215 -9.88 5.35 -7.66
N VAL A 216 -9.55 6.11 -6.64
CA VAL A 216 -9.96 5.86 -5.26
C VAL A 216 -11.10 6.80 -4.91
N GLN A 217 -12.22 6.21 -4.51
CA GLN A 217 -13.39 6.96 -4.04
C GLN A 217 -13.62 6.64 -2.58
N VAL A 218 -13.74 7.68 -1.75
CA VAL A 218 -14.20 7.56 -0.36
C VAL A 218 -15.56 8.22 -0.26
N GLY A 219 -16.47 7.60 0.48
CA GLY A 219 -17.81 8.10 0.71
C GLY A 219 -18.36 7.64 2.05
N GLU A 220 -19.49 8.23 2.44
CA GLU A 220 -20.23 7.81 3.63
C GLU A 220 -21.48 7.04 3.19
N ARG A 221 -21.89 6.02 3.96
CA ARG A 221 -23.24 5.45 3.82
C ARG A 221 -24.06 5.87 5.02
N ILE A 222 -25.13 6.62 4.76
CA ILE A 222 -26.03 7.12 5.79
C ILE A 222 -27.30 6.25 5.77
N PRO A 223 -27.51 5.39 6.78
CA PRO A 223 -28.72 4.58 6.86
C PRO A 223 -29.92 5.50 7.08
N ILE A 224 -30.99 5.32 6.30
CA ILE A 224 -32.21 6.11 6.46
C ILE A 224 -33.28 5.27 7.12
N LYS A 225 -33.78 5.75 8.26
CA LYS A 225 -34.94 5.17 8.94
C LYS A 225 -36.20 5.65 8.24
N ILE A 226 -36.87 4.76 7.50
CA ILE A 226 -38.21 4.99 6.97
C ILE A 226 -39.21 4.61 8.06
N ILE A 227 -40.00 5.56 8.53
CA ILE A 227 -41.09 5.32 9.47
C ILE A 227 -42.36 5.13 8.65
N GLU A 228 -42.96 3.94 8.68
CA GLU A 228 -44.27 3.72 8.06
C GLU A 228 -45.40 4.12 9.03
N HIS A 229 -46.28 5.01 8.58
CA HIS A 229 -47.51 5.36 9.29
C HIS A 229 -48.58 4.30 9.00
N ASN A 230 -49.14 3.67 10.05
CA ASN A 230 -50.25 2.73 9.91
C ASN A 230 -51.57 3.43 10.28
N PRO A 231 -52.36 3.88 9.28
CA PRO A 231 -53.57 4.64 9.52
C PRO A 231 -54.67 3.85 10.27
N SER A 232 -54.57 2.51 10.32
CA SER A 232 -55.57 1.65 10.95
C SER A 232 -55.45 1.55 12.48
N VAL A 233 -54.31 1.96 13.05
CA VAL A 233 -54.02 1.78 14.49
C VAL A 233 -53.69 3.09 15.20
N GLY A 234 -53.76 4.23 14.51
CA GLY A 234 -53.46 5.55 15.10
C GLY A 234 -52.04 5.65 15.67
N GLY A 235 -51.09 4.87 15.13
CA GLY A 235 -49.74 4.78 15.65
C GLY A 235 -48.71 4.39 14.59
N TYR A 236 -47.51 4.92 14.75
CA TYR A 236 -46.32 4.61 13.93
C TYR A 236 -45.84 3.18 14.22
N LYS A 237 -45.77 2.29 13.23
CA LYS A 237 -45.16 0.97 13.39
C LYS A 237 -44.35 0.56 12.16
N SER A 238 -43.15 0.07 12.48
CA SER A 238 -42.09 -0.45 11.61
C SER A 238 -41.18 0.63 10.99
N ALA A 239 -39.92 0.61 11.45
CA ALA A 239 -38.81 1.36 10.91
C ALA A 239 -38.08 0.44 9.93
N LYS A 240 -38.35 0.55 8.62
CA LYS A 240 -37.52 -0.12 7.62
C LYS A 240 -36.33 0.78 7.35
N THR A 241 -35.11 0.30 7.61
CA THR A 241 -33.90 1.01 7.20
C THR A 241 -33.59 0.62 5.77
N ASP A 242 -33.80 1.53 4.81
CA ASP A 242 -33.12 1.44 3.52
C ASP A 242 -31.83 2.27 3.62
N ASP A 243 -30.72 1.67 3.26
CA ASP A 243 -29.44 2.37 3.17
C ASP A 243 -29.42 3.14 1.85
N ILE A 244 -29.51 4.48 1.90
CA ILE A 244 -29.14 5.27 0.73
C ILE A 244 -27.62 5.45 0.78
N GLU A 245 -26.94 5.08 -0.30
CA GLU A 245 -25.56 5.49 -0.56
C GLU A 245 -25.53 6.99 -0.84
N VAL A 246 -25.65 7.79 0.23
CA VAL A 246 -25.58 9.24 0.15
C VAL A 246 -24.11 9.62 0.09
N ALA A 247 -23.64 9.73 -1.15
CA ALA A 247 -22.49 10.52 -1.59
C ALA A 247 -21.18 9.72 -1.89
N PHE A 248 -20.93 9.51 -3.19
CA PHE A 248 -19.58 9.49 -3.79
C PHE A 248 -19.37 10.75 -4.68
N PRO A 249 -19.40 11.98 -4.16
CA PRO A 249 -19.06 13.14 -4.95
C PRO A 249 -17.54 13.16 -5.08
N ASP A 250 -17.09 12.62 -6.20
CA ASP A 250 -15.72 12.60 -6.68
C ASP A 250 -15.13 14.03 -6.68
N SER A 251 -13.93 14.19 -6.13
CA SER A 251 -13.11 15.38 -6.39
C SER A 251 -11.61 15.12 -6.43
N SER A 252 -11.14 13.95 -6.00
CA SER A 252 -9.73 13.61 -6.09
C SER A 252 -9.47 12.69 -7.27
N ALA A 253 -8.68 13.15 -8.24
CA ALA A 253 -8.04 12.31 -9.25
C ALA A 253 -6.93 11.43 -8.61
N LEU A 254 -7.22 10.81 -7.47
CA LEU A 254 -6.28 10.01 -6.71
C LEU A 254 -6.23 8.60 -7.31
N GLU A 255 -5.04 8.20 -7.70
CA GLU A 255 -4.77 6.90 -8.29
C GLU A 255 -4.07 5.97 -7.29
N PHE A 256 -4.48 4.71 -7.25
CA PHE A 256 -3.76 3.63 -6.59
C PHE A 256 -3.23 2.66 -7.63
N TYR A 257 -1.93 2.39 -7.62
CA TYR A 257 -1.29 1.58 -8.66
C TYR A 257 -1.15 0.12 -8.23
N PHE A 258 -1.84 -0.79 -8.92
CA PHE A 258 -1.63 -2.21 -8.69
C PHE A 258 -0.40 -2.73 -9.43
N TYR A 259 0.38 -3.65 -8.86
CA TYR A 259 1.51 -4.30 -9.53
C TYR A 259 1.45 -5.82 -9.41
N ARG A 260 2.18 -6.54 -10.27
CA ARG A 260 2.34 -7.99 -10.11
C ARG A 260 3.29 -8.31 -8.97
N GLU A 261 2.99 -9.37 -8.22
CA GLU A 261 3.87 -9.84 -7.16
C GLU A 261 5.24 -10.20 -7.75
N PRO A 262 6.35 -9.68 -7.19
CA PRO A 262 7.69 -9.97 -7.68
C PRO A 262 8.00 -11.45 -7.48
N PHE A 263 8.42 -12.12 -8.56
CA PHE A 263 8.77 -13.54 -8.52
C PHE A 263 10.30 -13.70 -8.58
N VAL A 264 10.88 -14.40 -7.62
CA VAL A 264 12.32 -14.70 -7.60
C VAL A 264 12.56 -16.13 -8.04
N LYS A 265 13.41 -16.30 -9.05
CA LYS A 265 13.79 -17.61 -9.58
C LYS A 265 15.15 -18.08 -9.06
N LYS A 266 16.06 -17.15 -8.80
CA LYS A 266 17.44 -17.44 -8.40
C LYS A 266 18.01 -16.29 -7.58
N ILE A 267 18.89 -16.63 -6.63
CA ILE A 267 19.75 -15.69 -5.94
C ILE A 267 21.24 -16.02 -6.15
N GLU A 268 22.11 -15.02 -6.19
CA GLU A 268 23.56 -15.21 -6.22
C GLU A 268 24.32 -13.98 -5.68
N PRO A 269 25.32 -14.16 -4.79
CA PRO A 269 25.66 -15.39 -4.05
C PRO A 269 24.63 -15.71 -2.96
N SER A 270 24.58 -16.95 -2.47
CA SER A 270 23.69 -17.37 -1.37
C SER A 270 24.25 -17.10 0.03
N SER A 271 25.40 -16.42 0.13
CA SER A 271 26.07 -16.13 1.40
C SER A 271 27.00 -14.92 1.33
N GLY A 272 27.33 -14.35 2.48
CA GLY A 272 28.18 -13.18 2.60
C GLY A 272 28.72 -12.93 4.01
N LEU A 273 29.53 -11.88 4.15
CA LEU A 273 30.14 -11.55 5.44
C LEU A 273 29.12 -10.99 6.44
N THR A 274 29.28 -11.29 7.73
CA THR A 274 28.51 -10.68 8.84
C THR A 274 28.61 -9.16 8.88
N SER A 275 29.68 -8.57 8.35
CA SER A 275 29.79 -7.12 8.16
C SER A 275 28.80 -6.53 7.15
N GLY A 276 28.08 -7.38 6.42
CA GLY A 276 27.24 -6.98 5.30
C GLY A 276 28.05 -6.53 4.09
N GLY A 277 27.38 -5.87 3.16
CA GLY A 277 27.97 -5.27 1.97
C GLY A 277 28.06 -6.19 0.76
N THR A 278 27.64 -7.46 0.87
CA THR A 278 27.61 -8.39 -0.26
C THR A 278 26.52 -7.96 -1.24
N ASN A 279 26.86 -7.84 -2.52
CA ASN A 279 25.90 -7.60 -3.59
C ASN A 279 25.17 -8.91 -3.90
N LEU A 280 24.01 -9.09 -3.29
CA LEU A 280 23.09 -10.20 -3.53
C LEU A 280 22.23 -9.89 -4.76
N GLU A 281 22.46 -10.60 -5.84
CA GLU A 281 21.69 -10.49 -7.07
C GLU A 281 20.48 -11.44 -7.04
N LEU A 282 19.29 -10.92 -7.33
CA LEU A 282 18.06 -11.67 -7.48
C LEU A 282 17.68 -11.65 -8.96
N THR A 283 17.50 -12.82 -9.56
CA THR A 283 16.99 -12.99 -10.93
C THR A 283 15.59 -13.59 -10.87
N GLY A 284 14.67 -13.05 -11.66
CA GLY A 284 13.26 -13.34 -11.51
C GLY A 284 12.38 -12.71 -12.59
N ALA A 285 11.18 -12.32 -12.21
CA ALA A 285 10.22 -11.60 -13.04
C ALA A 285 9.44 -10.59 -12.19
N TRP A 286 8.83 -9.62 -12.86
CA TRP A 286 7.94 -8.63 -12.24
C TRP A 286 8.62 -7.75 -11.19
N PHE A 287 9.93 -7.52 -11.31
CA PHE A 287 10.52 -6.36 -10.66
C PHE A 287 10.11 -5.12 -11.44
N ASP A 288 9.81 -4.03 -10.74
CA ASP A 288 9.36 -2.79 -11.36
C ASP A 288 9.93 -1.58 -10.62
N LEU A 289 9.97 -0.46 -11.32
CA LEU A 289 10.42 0.83 -10.80
C LEU A 289 9.57 1.93 -11.42
N LYS A 290 8.57 2.39 -10.67
CA LYS A 290 7.70 3.51 -11.05
C LYS A 290 7.60 4.48 -9.88
N PRO A 291 8.59 5.37 -9.72
CA PRO A 291 8.66 6.30 -8.60
C PRO A 291 7.41 7.16 -8.46
N GLU A 292 6.77 7.52 -9.57
CA GLU A 292 5.52 8.28 -9.64
C GLU A 292 4.34 7.59 -8.93
N TYR A 293 4.38 6.26 -8.81
CA TYR A 293 3.38 5.45 -8.11
C TYR A 293 3.92 4.81 -6.82
N GLY A 294 5.07 5.29 -6.32
CA GLY A 294 5.71 4.74 -5.13
C GLY A 294 6.22 3.31 -5.27
N VAL A 295 6.41 2.81 -6.49
CA VAL A 295 6.87 1.45 -6.78
C VAL A 295 8.40 1.41 -6.80
N PHE A 296 8.98 0.73 -5.83
CA PHE A 296 10.43 0.55 -5.68
C PHE A 296 10.75 -0.86 -5.16
N PRO A 297 11.80 -1.53 -5.68
CA PRO A 297 12.15 -2.85 -5.18
C PRO A 297 12.87 -2.77 -3.83
N PHE A 298 12.44 -3.62 -2.90
CA PHE A 298 13.04 -3.84 -1.59
C PHE A 298 13.33 -5.32 -1.38
N CYS A 299 14.47 -5.63 -0.77
CA CYS A 299 14.71 -6.95 -0.20
C CYS A 299 14.58 -6.89 1.32
N LYS A 300 14.04 -7.95 1.92
CA LYS A 300 14.08 -8.19 3.35
C LYS A 300 14.91 -9.45 3.59
N ILE A 301 16.01 -9.33 4.33
CA ILE A 301 16.88 -10.45 4.69
C ILE A 301 16.76 -10.64 6.20
N GLY A 302 16.11 -11.74 6.62
CA GLY A 302 15.66 -11.92 7.99
C GLY A 302 14.68 -10.80 8.38
N ASN A 303 15.05 -10.00 9.39
CA ASN A 303 14.24 -8.86 9.84
C ASN A 303 14.67 -7.52 9.25
N LYS A 304 15.70 -7.48 8.39
CA LYS A 304 16.28 -6.24 7.89
C LYS A 304 15.82 -5.95 6.47
N VAL A 305 15.13 -4.82 6.30
CA VAL A 305 14.67 -4.30 5.01
C VAL A 305 15.73 -3.39 4.40
N ILE A 306 16.02 -3.60 3.12
CA ILE A 306 16.99 -2.85 2.33
C ILE A 306 16.38 -2.47 0.98
N ARG A 307 16.68 -1.27 0.49
CA ARG A 307 16.31 -0.87 -0.86
C ARG A 307 17.17 -1.62 -1.87
N ALA A 308 16.52 -2.26 -2.84
CA ALA A 308 17.20 -2.91 -3.93
C ALA A 308 17.56 -1.88 -5.00
N LYS A 309 18.72 -2.07 -5.64
CA LYS A 309 19.03 -1.42 -6.91
C LYS A 309 18.27 -2.14 -8.01
N TYR A 310 17.31 -1.44 -8.62
CA TYR A 310 16.67 -1.90 -9.84
C TYR A 310 17.69 -1.96 -10.98
N VAL A 311 17.73 -3.08 -11.70
CA VAL A 311 18.55 -3.22 -12.91
C VAL A 311 17.64 -3.38 -14.12
N THR A 312 16.74 -4.35 -14.07
CA THR A 312 15.76 -4.67 -15.12
C THR A 312 14.56 -5.36 -14.47
N SER A 313 13.48 -5.57 -15.24
CA SER A 313 12.27 -6.23 -14.75
C SER A 313 12.46 -7.69 -14.31
N ASN A 314 13.60 -8.28 -14.65
CA ASN A 314 14.02 -9.63 -14.25
C ASN A 314 15.26 -9.66 -13.35
N ARG A 315 15.80 -8.51 -12.94
CA ARG A 315 17.02 -8.44 -12.11
C ARG A 315 17.02 -7.25 -11.15
N ILE A 316 17.27 -7.53 -9.88
CA ILE A 316 17.54 -6.53 -8.84
C ILE A 316 18.79 -6.92 -8.03
N ILE A 317 19.47 -5.93 -7.45
CA ILE A 317 20.65 -6.14 -6.61
C ILE A 317 20.41 -5.56 -5.23
N CYS A 318 20.58 -6.39 -4.21
CA CYS A 318 20.38 -6.05 -2.82
C CYS A 318 21.72 -6.09 -2.08
N LYS A 319 22.11 -4.97 -1.47
CA LYS A 319 23.35 -4.93 -0.67
C LYS A 319 23.05 -5.42 0.74
N THR A 320 23.59 -6.57 1.12
CA THR A 320 23.24 -7.21 2.39
C THR A 320 23.56 -6.30 3.59
N PRO A 321 22.66 -6.18 4.57
CA PRO A 321 22.95 -5.45 5.79
C PRO A 321 23.96 -6.22 6.66
N ALA A 322 24.62 -5.53 7.59
CA ALA A 322 25.38 -6.23 8.63
C ALA A 322 24.45 -7.11 9.46
N SER A 323 24.91 -8.29 9.88
CA SER A 323 24.16 -9.18 10.77
C SER A 323 25.10 -9.90 11.73
N GLU A 324 24.67 -10.09 12.97
CA GLU A 324 25.36 -10.91 13.96
C GLU A 324 24.98 -12.40 13.83
N ASP A 325 23.91 -12.70 13.09
CA ASP A 325 23.44 -14.07 12.87
C ASP A 325 24.50 -14.86 12.11
N THR A 326 25.20 -15.77 12.79
CA THR A 326 26.16 -16.68 12.14
C THR A 326 25.63 -18.10 12.18
N GLY A 327 25.57 -18.76 11.02
CA GLY A 327 25.28 -20.19 10.92
C GLY A 327 23.82 -20.58 10.64
N SER A 328 22.84 -19.70 10.92
CA SER A 328 21.43 -19.90 10.53
C SER A 328 21.09 -19.10 9.28
N PRO A 329 20.55 -19.71 8.21
CA PRO A 329 20.16 -18.99 7.01
C PRO A 329 19.01 -18.00 7.29
N SER A 330 19.16 -16.75 6.86
CA SER A 330 18.10 -15.74 6.93
C SER A 330 17.19 -15.84 5.72
N ALA A 331 15.87 -15.92 5.92
CA ALA A 331 14.90 -15.90 4.82
C ALA A 331 14.99 -14.60 4.00
N ILE A 332 14.75 -14.70 2.70
CA ILE A 332 14.69 -13.57 1.79
C ILE A 332 13.26 -13.34 1.34
N SER A 333 12.77 -12.12 1.50
CA SER A 333 11.48 -11.68 0.96
C SER A 333 11.68 -10.44 0.09
N VAL A 334 10.78 -10.20 -0.87
CA VAL A 334 10.83 -9.03 -1.76
C VAL A 334 9.52 -8.27 -1.71
N SER A 335 9.60 -6.94 -1.79
CA SER A 335 8.45 -6.04 -1.90
C SER A 335 8.69 -4.98 -2.96
N LEU A 336 7.61 -4.42 -3.51
CA LEU A 336 7.65 -3.29 -4.44
C LEU A 336 7.06 -1.99 -3.85
N ASN A 337 6.45 -2.03 -2.66
CA ASN A 337 5.98 -0.84 -1.94
C ASN A 337 6.60 -0.71 -0.53
N GLY A 338 7.45 -1.66 -0.14
CA GLY A 338 8.11 -1.68 1.17
C GLY A 338 7.22 -2.13 2.32
N GLN A 339 5.98 -2.54 2.04
CA GLN A 339 5.00 -3.04 3.01
C GLN A 339 4.61 -4.49 2.73
N ASP A 340 4.26 -4.81 1.48
CA ASP A 340 3.79 -6.12 1.04
C ASP A 340 4.99 -6.98 0.63
N PHE A 341 5.53 -7.74 1.59
CA PHE A 341 6.67 -8.63 1.38
C PHE A 341 6.21 -10.05 1.06
N HIS A 342 6.68 -10.56 -0.07
CA HIS A 342 6.46 -11.95 -0.49
C HIS A 342 7.71 -12.79 -0.18
N ASP A 343 7.51 -13.93 0.48
CA ASP A 343 8.58 -14.90 0.70
C ASP A 343 9.04 -15.49 -0.64
N THR A 344 10.35 -15.48 -0.85
CA THR A 344 10.95 -16.02 -2.08
C THR A 344 11.26 -17.50 -1.97
N GLY A 345 11.22 -18.07 -0.76
CA GLY A 345 11.68 -19.44 -0.46
C GLY A 345 13.22 -19.60 -0.46
N PHE A 346 13.96 -18.54 -0.79
CA PHE A 346 15.41 -18.52 -0.71
C PHE A 346 15.90 -18.02 0.65
N THR A 347 17.11 -18.45 1.02
CA THR A 347 17.78 -18.01 2.24
C THR A 347 19.18 -17.50 1.95
N PHE A 348 19.68 -16.62 2.82
CA PHE A 348 21.03 -16.06 2.77
C PHE A 348 21.79 -16.39 4.06
N SER A 349 23.00 -16.93 3.94
CA SER A 349 23.82 -17.29 5.09
C SER A 349 24.95 -16.28 5.33
N TYR A 350 25.07 -15.80 6.57
CA TYR A 350 26.17 -14.94 6.98
C TYR A 350 27.32 -15.77 7.59
N TYR A 351 28.56 -15.40 7.25
CA TYR A 351 29.78 -15.97 7.81
C TYR A 351 30.76 -14.89 8.28
N GLN A 352 31.59 -15.23 9.26
CA GLN A 352 32.62 -14.32 9.73
C GLN A 352 33.80 -14.27 8.75
N LYS A 353 34.50 -13.13 8.73
CA LYS A 353 35.73 -13.00 7.93
C LYS A 353 36.75 -14.07 8.36
N PRO A 354 37.18 -14.97 7.46
CA PRO A 354 38.18 -15.98 7.78
C PRO A 354 39.55 -15.34 8.02
N ILE A 355 40.33 -15.91 8.93
CA ILE A 355 41.68 -15.45 9.27
C ILE A 355 42.64 -16.60 8.97
N VAL A 356 43.60 -16.41 8.07
CA VAL A 356 44.68 -17.39 7.83
C VAL A 356 45.85 -17.04 8.73
N VAL A 357 46.32 -18.00 9.51
CA VAL A 357 47.39 -17.85 10.50
C VAL A 357 48.69 -18.48 10.00
N ASP A 358 48.62 -19.60 9.29
CA ASP A 358 49.80 -20.27 8.74
C ASP A 358 49.46 -21.09 7.48
N LEU A 359 50.50 -21.43 6.70
CA LEU A 359 50.38 -22.32 5.54
C LEU A 359 51.57 -23.28 5.45
N GLN A 360 51.29 -24.52 5.07
CA GLN A 360 52.33 -25.55 4.90
C GLN A 360 52.00 -26.52 3.74
N PRO A 361 52.96 -26.86 2.87
CA PRO A 361 54.33 -26.34 2.79
C PRO A 361 54.37 -24.91 2.22
N ARG A 362 55.45 -24.17 2.53
CA ARG A 362 55.69 -22.81 2.02
C ARG A 362 56.35 -22.77 0.63
N SER A 363 56.63 -23.94 0.07
CA SER A 363 57.25 -24.11 -1.24
C SER A 363 56.65 -25.33 -1.92
N GLY A 364 56.57 -25.30 -3.25
CA GLY A 364 56.02 -26.37 -4.06
C GLY A 364 56.72 -26.52 -5.41
N SER A 365 56.29 -27.49 -6.20
CA SER A 365 56.80 -27.70 -7.56
C SER A 365 56.38 -26.55 -8.47
N ILE A 366 57.27 -26.12 -9.37
CA ILE A 366 56.94 -25.17 -10.45
C ILE A 366 55.87 -25.72 -11.40
N GLU A 367 55.70 -27.05 -11.46
CA GLU A 367 54.64 -27.68 -12.24
C GLU A 367 53.25 -27.50 -11.59
N GLY A 368 53.21 -27.08 -10.33
CA GLY A 368 52.00 -26.98 -9.51
C GLY A 368 51.61 -28.30 -8.86
N GLY A 369 50.41 -28.36 -8.30
CA GLY A 369 49.85 -29.58 -7.72
C GLY A 369 50.30 -29.89 -6.29
N THR A 370 51.25 -29.16 -5.72
CA THR A 370 51.62 -29.28 -4.30
C THR A 370 50.41 -28.96 -3.42
N GLU A 371 50.01 -29.90 -2.57
CA GLU A 371 48.90 -29.72 -1.62
C GLU A 371 49.34 -28.79 -0.49
N ILE A 372 48.67 -27.64 -0.38
CA ILE A 372 48.89 -26.61 0.62
C ILE A 372 47.77 -26.71 1.66
N TRP A 373 48.18 -26.80 2.92
CA TRP A 373 47.33 -26.77 4.10
C TRP A 373 47.37 -25.37 4.69
N LEU A 374 46.20 -24.75 4.81
CA LEU A 374 46.00 -23.43 5.41
C LEU A 374 45.44 -23.64 6.82
N LYS A 375 46.16 -23.15 7.83
CA LYS A 375 45.69 -23.08 9.22
C LYS A 375 45.17 -21.69 9.51
N GLY A 376 44.08 -21.61 10.27
CA GLY A 376 43.44 -20.35 10.56
C GLY A 376 42.32 -20.44 11.56
N GLU A 377 41.50 -19.40 11.56
CA GLU A 377 40.33 -19.26 12.41
C GLU A 377 39.12 -18.86 11.56
N LYS A 378 37.93 -19.15 12.07
CA LYS A 378 36.65 -18.74 11.48
C LYS A 378 36.45 -19.25 10.06
N PHE A 379 37.11 -20.36 9.72
CA PHE A 379 36.72 -21.10 8.54
C PHE A 379 35.33 -21.68 8.82
N SER A 380 34.42 -21.43 7.89
CA SER A 380 33.06 -21.89 8.01
C SER A 380 32.79 -22.84 6.87
N ASN A 381 32.03 -23.90 7.19
CA ASN A 381 31.56 -24.81 6.17
C ASN A 381 30.36 -24.17 5.45
N ILE A 382 30.61 -23.21 4.57
CA ILE A 382 29.57 -22.51 3.81
C ILE A 382 29.06 -23.42 2.64
N THR A 383 29.50 -24.68 2.58
CA THR A 383 29.27 -25.60 1.44
C THR A 383 27.86 -26.17 1.34
N HIS A 384 26.92 -25.84 2.24
CA HIS A 384 25.51 -26.09 1.93
C HIS A 384 25.00 -25.21 0.76
N GLY A 385 25.72 -24.14 0.37
CA GLY A 385 25.35 -23.29 -0.78
C GLY A 385 26.49 -22.73 -1.64
N MET A 386 27.75 -22.74 -1.17
CA MET A 386 28.88 -22.27 -1.99
C MET A 386 29.36 -23.34 -2.96
N LYS A 387 29.39 -23.00 -4.25
CA LYS A 387 29.97 -23.85 -5.29
C LYS A 387 31.50 -23.89 -5.33
N THR A 388 32.25 -23.01 -4.67
CA THR A 388 33.72 -23.17 -4.48
C THR A 388 34.29 -22.13 -3.51
N VAL A 389 34.98 -22.56 -2.43
CA VAL A 389 36.04 -21.72 -1.85
C VAL A 389 37.25 -21.83 -2.79
N ARG A 390 38.02 -20.76 -2.96
CA ARG A 390 39.19 -20.75 -3.86
C ARG A 390 40.38 -20.12 -3.18
N CYS A 391 41.54 -20.75 -3.32
CA CYS A 391 42.82 -20.11 -3.04
C CYS A 391 43.16 -19.16 -4.19
N ARG A 392 43.53 -17.94 -3.84
CA ARG A 392 43.96 -16.91 -4.78
C ARG A 392 45.48 -16.79 -4.70
N PHE A 393 46.17 -17.17 -5.76
CA PHE A 393 47.61 -17.01 -5.90
C PHE A 393 47.88 -15.81 -6.80
N ARG A 394 48.70 -14.87 -6.33
CA ARG A 394 49.10 -13.69 -7.10
C ARG A 394 50.60 -13.73 -7.35
N GLN A 395 51.00 -13.29 -8.53
CA GLN A 395 52.41 -13.08 -8.84
C GLN A 395 52.91 -11.85 -8.09
N ILE A 396 53.95 -12.01 -7.29
CA ILE A 396 54.67 -10.90 -6.68
C ILE A 396 55.81 -10.53 -7.64
N PRO A 397 55.92 -9.27 -8.09
CA PRO A 397 57.02 -8.86 -8.93
C PRO A 397 58.36 -8.95 -8.18
N GLY A 398 59.45 -9.21 -8.91
CA GLY A 398 60.81 -9.30 -8.33
C GLY A 398 61.25 -8.02 -7.62
N GLU A 399 62.33 -8.12 -6.85
CA GLU A 399 62.88 -6.99 -6.06
C GLU A 399 63.03 -5.74 -6.94
N ASN A 400 62.38 -4.64 -6.52
CA ASN A 400 62.32 -3.30 -7.14
C ASN A 400 61.16 -2.97 -8.10
N ALA A 401 60.16 -3.83 -8.26
CA ALA A 401 58.94 -3.47 -8.99
C ALA A 401 57.76 -3.15 -8.04
N THR A 402 56.97 -2.14 -8.40
CA THR A 402 55.76 -1.74 -7.66
C THR A 402 54.68 -2.80 -7.81
N PHE A 403 54.20 -3.37 -6.70
CA PHE A 403 53.08 -4.30 -6.70
C PHE A 403 51.75 -3.53 -6.72
N ASP A 404 51.02 -3.65 -7.84
CA ASP A 404 49.63 -3.23 -7.94
C ASP A 404 48.72 -4.43 -7.71
N GLU A 405 47.94 -4.37 -6.62
CA GLU A 405 47.10 -5.47 -6.15
C GLU A 405 45.97 -5.82 -7.13
N ASP A 406 45.50 -4.85 -7.92
CA ASP A 406 44.35 -4.99 -8.81
C ASP A 406 44.75 -5.52 -10.20
N THR A 407 45.99 -5.32 -10.62
CA THR A 407 46.49 -5.74 -11.95
C THR A 407 47.42 -6.95 -11.91
N ALA A 408 47.85 -7.40 -10.72
CA ALA A 408 48.72 -8.56 -10.56
C ALA A 408 48.14 -9.85 -11.18
N PRO A 409 48.91 -10.58 -12.02
CA PRO A 409 48.50 -11.88 -12.54
C PRO A 409 48.05 -12.83 -11.44
N THR A 410 46.80 -13.30 -11.54
CA THR A 410 46.13 -14.05 -10.48
C THR A 410 45.62 -15.39 -10.97
N LYS A 411 45.94 -16.47 -10.26
CA LYS A 411 45.37 -17.82 -10.48
C LYS A 411 44.45 -18.19 -9.32
N PHE A 412 43.29 -18.75 -9.64
CA PHE A 412 42.32 -19.23 -8.65
C PHE A 412 42.25 -20.75 -8.68
N ILE A 413 42.51 -21.38 -7.53
CA ILE A 413 42.48 -22.84 -7.39
C ILE A 413 41.37 -23.23 -6.43
N PRO A 414 40.55 -24.24 -6.73
CA PRO A 414 39.58 -24.77 -5.77
C PRO A 414 40.24 -25.10 -4.43
N ALA A 415 39.59 -24.68 -3.35
CA ALA A 415 39.96 -24.98 -1.99
C ALA A 415 38.87 -25.83 -1.33
N TYR A 416 39.30 -26.70 -0.43
CA TYR A 416 38.46 -27.63 0.30
C TYR A 416 38.47 -27.26 1.78
N PHE A 417 37.29 -27.14 2.34
CA PHE A 417 37.10 -27.01 3.79
C PHE A 417 37.40 -28.37 4.44
N ILE A 418 38.24 -28.38 5.47
CA ILE A 418 38.48 -29.58 6.29
C ILE A 418 37.72 -29.44 7.60
N ASP A 419 38.01 -28.37 8.35
CA ASP A 419 37.36 -28.01 9.61
C ASP A 419 37.42 -26.49 9.82
N ASN A 420 36.92 -26.02 10.98
CA ASN A 420 36.83 -24.59 11.29
C ASN A 420 38.20 -23.88 11.46
N THR A 421 39.30 -24.63 11.45
CA THR A 421 40.68 -24.15 11.55
C THR A 421 41.57 -24.56 10.39
N THR A 422 41.12 -25.49 9.53
CA THR A 422 41.93 -26.06 8.45
C THR A 422 41.20 -26.01 7.10
N MET A 423 41.89 -25.48 6.09
CA MET A 423 41.52 -25.60 4.68
C MET A 423 42.68 -26.15 3.86
N LYS A 424 42.40 -26.66 2.67
CA LYS A 424 43.47 -27.07 1.74
C LYS A 424 43.19 -26.69 0.30
N CYS A 425 44.25 -26.47 -0.48
CA CYS A 425 44.18 -26.26 -1.91
C CYS A 425 45.49 -26.68 -2.57
N ALA A 426 45.46 -26.94 -3.87
CA ALA A 426 46.69 -27.18 -4.62
C ALA A 426 47.35 -25.85 -5.02
N SER A 427 48.68 -25.84 -5.12
CA SER A 427 49.39 -24.79 -5.85
C SER A 427 49.05 -24.84 -7.34
N PRO A 428 48.89 -23.70 -8.01
CA PRO A 428 48.85 -23.66 -9.47
C PRO A 428 50.24 -23.99 -10.03
N SER A 429 50.33 -24.24 -11.33
CA SER A 429 51.63 -24.16 -12.01
C SER A 429 52.25 -22.77 -11.78
N GLY A 430 53.59 -22.71 -11.78
CA GLY A 430 54.32 -21.46 -11.68
C GLY A 430 53.98 -20.50 -12.83
N TRP A 431 54.33 -19.24 -12.63
CA TRP A 431 54.47 -18.30 -13.75
C TRP A 431 55.81 -18.57 -14.44
N ILE A 432 55.95 -18.16 -15.70
CA ILE A 432 57.16 -18.41 -16.49
C ILE A 432 58.35 -17.74 -15.78
N GLY A 433 59.29 -18.53 -15.25
CA GLY A 433 60.52 -18.00 -14.63
C GLY A 433 60.88 -18.54 -13.25
N GLY A 434 59.96 -19.23 -12.55
CA GLY A 434 60.21 -19.71 -11.19
C GLY A 434 60.20 -18.55 -10.20
N ASP A 435 59.01 -18.19 -9.74
CA ASP A 435 58.83 -17.06 -8.83
C ASP A 435 58.83 -17.53 -7.37
N GLN A 436 59.34 -16.67 -6.47
CA GLN A 436 59.41 -16.89 -5.02
C GLN A 436 58.08 -16.65 -4.32
#